data_AF-A0A9D4PQX4-F1
#
_entry.id   AF-A0A9D4PQX4-F1
#
_cell.length_a   1.000
_cell.length_b   1.000
_cell.length_c   1.000
_cell.angle_alpha   90.00
_cell.angle_beta   90.00
_cell.angle_gamma   90.00
#
_symmetry.space_group_name_H-M   'P 1'
#
loop_
_entity.id
_entity.type
_entity.pdbx_description
1 polymer ?
#
loop_
_entity_poly.entity_id
_entity_poly.type
_entity_poly.pdbx_seq_one_letter_code
_entity_poly.pdbx_strand_id
1 'polypeptide(L)'
;MEAKDEKQAEEVKPEKQDTDSDEVQLPRKELILSANALAVLLFEVSVIAIVVMYILITAPARSPFSEPIEPCRNLSCFQLDLELCTSMNPCSDFYQYTCGLWGDQHKGFANQFDLLEAKVYNFIKYLMMEEEARLAAGGYFYGSDRTVADYLSCVDDCRRQGDT
;
A
#
# COMPACT_ATOMS: atom_id res chain seq x y z
N MET A 1 41.89 -31.41 84.53
CA MET A 1 43.16 -31.95 84.02
C MET A 1 42.94 -33.43 83.88
N GLU A 2 42.57 -33.82 82.66
CA GLU A 2 43.39 -34.66 81.76
C GLU A 2 43.04 -36.14 81.98
N ALA A 3 42.37 -36.73 80.98
CA ALA A 3 42.89 -37.83 80.15
C ALA A 3 42.76 -39.17 80.90
N LYS A 4 42.41 -40.31 80.32
CA LYS A 4 42.50 -40.91 78.99
C LYS A 4 41.80 -42.29 79.17
N ASP A 5 41.32 -42.93 78.10
CA ASP A 5 41.36 -44.40 77.89
C ASP A 5 40.67 -44.71 76.54
N GLU A 6 41.45 -45.03 75.51
CA GLU A 6 41.76 -46.38 74.98
C GLU A 6 40.56 -47.04 74.25
N LYS A 7 40.61 -47.08 72.91
CA LYS A 7 40.86 -48.28 72.05
C LYS A 7 39.67 -49.27 72.05
N GLN A 8 39.19 -49.86 70.93
CA GLN A 8 39.90 -50.57 69.86
C GLN A 8 38.88 -51.07 68.79
N ALA A 9 39.41 -51.37 67.58
CA ALA A 9 39.06 -52.43 66.59
C ALA A 9 37.59 -52.69 66.19
N GLU A 10 37.18 -52.48 64.95
CA GLU A 10 37.39 -53.30 63.72
C GLU A 10 36.43 -54.49 63.60
N GLU A 11 35.49 -54.43 62.64
CA GLU A 11 35.09 -55.62 61.86
C GLU A 11 34.61 -55.21 60.46
N VAL A 12 34.88 -56.11 59.51
CA VAL A 12 34.83 -55.94 58.06
C VAL A 12 33.89 -57.01 57.46
N LYS A 13 33.02 -56.60 56.50
CA LYS A 13 32.47 -57.36 55.34
C LYS A 13 31.25 -58.31 55.58
N PRO A 14 30.43 -58.74 54.56
CA PRO A 14 30.11 -58.23 53.20
C PRO A 14 28.60 -58.02 52.87
N GLU A 15 28.34 -57.25 51.80
CA GLU A 15 27.48 -57.54 50.61
C GLU A 15 26.16 -58.34 50.76
N LYS A 16 25.04 -57.68 50.43
CA LYS A 16 24.06 -58.23 49.47
C LYS A 16 23.22 -57.14 48.81
N GLN A 17 23.27 -57.18 47.49
CA GLN A 17 22.49 -56.48 46.49
C GLN A 17 21.10 -57.11 46.40
N ASP A 18 20.02 -56.32 46.38
CA ASP A 18 18.85 -56.58 45.52
C ASP A 18 17.90 -55.36 45.50
N THR A 19 17.82 -54.81 44.30
CA THR A 19 16.75 -54.05 43.65
C THR A 19 15.33 -54.41 44.13
N ASP A 20 14.54 -53.42 44.56
CA ASP A 20 13.13 -53.33 44.12
C ASP A 20 12.55 -51.91 44.29
N SER A 21 12.07 -51.39 43.16
CA SER A 21 11.13 -50.32 42.86
C SER A 21 10.52 -49.49 44.02
N ASP A 22 10.95 -48.23 44.14
CA ASP A 22 10.15 -47.16 44.75
C ASP A 22 9.00 -46.77 43.81
N GLU A 23 7.80 -47.27 44.08
CA GLU A 23 6.57 -46.75 43.48
C GLU A 23 6.22 -45.42 44.16
N VAL A 24 6.59 -44.31 43.51
CA VAL A 24 6.19 -42.96 43.91
C VAL A 24 4.67 -42.83 43.76
N GLN A 25 3.93 -43.03 44.86
CA GLN A 25 2.50 -42.70 44.91
C GLN A 25 2.31 -41.18 44.81
N LEU A 26 1.97 -40.71 43.61
CA LEU A 26 1.44 -39.37 43.40
C LEU A 26 0.02 -39.29 44.01
N PRO A 27 -0.29 -38.31 44.87
CA PRO A 27 -1.63 -38.18 45.44
C PRO A 27 -2.62 -37.83 44.32
N ARG A 28 -3.47 -38.80 43.97
CA ARG A 28 -4.60 -38.62 43.07
C ARG A 28 -5.62 -37.72 43.76
N LYS A 29 -5.51 -36.42 43.54
CA LYS A 29 -6.54 -35.46 43.97
C LYS A 29 -7.79 -35.73 43.13
N GLU A 30 -8.75 -36.44 43.71
CA GLU A 30 -10.10 -36.54 43.16
C GLU A 30 -10.65 -35.11 43.05
N LEU A 31 -10.77 -34.62 41.81
CA LEU A 31 -11.16 -33.25 41.49
C LEU A 31 -12.69 -33.14 41.64
N ILE A 32 -13.17 -33.01 42.89
CA ILE A 32 -14.60 -32.83 43.17
C ILE A 32 -14.96 -31.38 42.84
N LEU A 33 -15.22 -31.13 41.56
CA LEU A 33 -15.69 -29.84 41.09
C LEU A 33 -17.15 -29.66 41.54
N SER A 34 -17.41 -28.66 42.38
CA SER A 34 -18.78 -28.39 42.85
C SER A 34 -19.73 -28.16 41.67
N ALA A 35 -21.00 -28.54 41.81
CA ALA A 35 -22.02 -28.35 40.78
C ALA A 35 -22.10 -26.89 40.28
N ASN A 36 -21.85 -25.93 41.18
CA ASN A 36 -21.83 -24.51 40.86
C ASN A 36 -20.64 -24.13 39.98
N ALA A 37 -19.46 -24.70 40.23
CA ALA A 37 -18.28 -24.46 39.40
C ALA A 37 -18.44 -25.07 38.00
N LEU A 38 -19.09 -26.23 37.90
CA LEU A 38 -19.43 -26.84 36.61
C LEU A 38 -20.43 -25.97 35.82
N ALA A 39 -21.44 -25.42 36.50
CA ALA A 39 -22.43 -24.54 35.87
C ALA A 39 -21.80 -23.25 35.31
N VAL A 40 -20.87 -22.64 36.05
CA VAL A 40 -20.14 -21.45 35.59
C VAL A 40 -19.27 -21.76 34.36
N LEU A 41 -18.55 -22.89 34.37
CA LEU A 41 -17.73 -23.28 33.21
C LEU A 41 -18.58 -23.54 31.96
N LEU A 42 -19.74 -24.18 32.10
CA LEU A 42 -20.64 -24.42 30.97
C LEU A 42 -21.22 -23.12 30.41
N PHE A 43 -21.55 -22.15 31.28
CA PHE A 43 -22.02 -20.84 30.86
C PHE A 43 -20.95 -20.10 30.05
N GLU A 44 -19.71 -20.05 30.53
CA GLU A 44 -18.59 -19.43 29.81
C GLU A 44 -18.35 -20.08 28.44
N VAL A 45 -18.34 -21.41 28.38
CA VAL A 45 -18.17 -22.13 27.10
C VAL A 45 -19.33 -21.82 26.15
N SER A 46 -20.56 -21.72 26.66
CA SER A 46 -21.74 -21.38 25.85
C SER A 46 -21.66 -19.97 25.26
N VAL A 47 -21.21 -18.99 26.05
CA VAL A 47 -21.05 -17.59 25.61
C VAL A 47 -19.96 -17.51 24.54
N ILE A 48 -18.83 -18.17 24.74
CA ILE A 48 -17.74 -18.22 23.75
C ILE A 48 -18.24 -18.85 22.44
N ALA A 49 -18.99 -19.96 22.53
CA ALA A 49 -19.55 -20.63 21.34
C ALA A 49 -20.51 -19.71 20.57
N ILE A 50 -21.37 -18.96 21.26
CA ILE A 50 -22.30 -18.01 20.63
C ILE A 50 -21.54 -16.87 19.96
N VAL A 51 -20.50 -16.31 20.60
CA VAL A 51 -19.68 -15.24 20.03
C VAL A 51 -18.94 -15.72 18.78
N VAL A 52 -18.34 -16.91 18.82
CA VAL A 52 -17.68 -17.51 17.65
C VAL A 52 -18.67 -17.72 16.51
N MET A 53 -19.86 -18.25 16.81
CA MET A 53 -20.90 -18.47 15.80
C MET A 53 -21.39 -17.15 15.19
N TYR A 54 -21.58 -16.11 16.00
CA TYR A 54 -21.94 -14.77 15.53
C TYR A 54 -20.86 -14.17 14.64
N ILE A 55 -19.58 -14.31 15.00
CA ILE A 55 -18.46 -13.88 14.17
C ILE A 55 -18.44 -14.66 12.85
N LEU A 56 -18.70 -15.97 12.85
CA LEU A 56 -18.72 -16.76 11.61
C LEU A 56 -19.88 -16.38 10.67
N ILE A 57 -21.02 -15.95 11.22
CA ILE A 57 -22.18 -15.51 10.42
C ILE A 57 -21.99 -14.08 9.90
N THR A 58 -21.45 -13.19 10.72
CA THR A 58 -21.29 -11.76 10.38
C THR A 58 -19.96 -11.43 9.73
N ALA A 59 -18.98 -12.34 9.81
CA ALA A 59 -17.75 -12.21 9.05
C ALA A 59 -18.14 -12.17 7.57
N PRO A 60 -17.85 -11.05 6.87
CA PRO A 60 -18.10 -10.98 5.45
C PRO A 60 -17.32 -12.12 4.82
N ALA A 61 -18.00 -12.98 4.05
CA ALA A 61 -17.34 -13.98 3.24
C ALA A 61 -16.25 -13.24 2.47
N ARG A 62 -14.97 -13.57 2.74
CA ARG A 62 -13.86 -13.03 1.95
C ARG A 62 -14.19 -13.39 0.51
N SER A 63 -14.51 -12.38 -0.29
CA SER A 63 -14.86 -12.60 -1.69
C SER A 63 -13.69 -13.35 -2.33
N PRO A 64 -13.91 -14.49 -3.01
CA PRO A 64 -12.85 -15.23 -3.68
C PRO A 64 -12.25 -14.50 -4.90
N PHE A 65 -12.52 -13.19 -5.04
CA PHE A 65 -12.22 -12.36 -6.22
C PHE A 65 -11.22 -11.24 -5.98
N SER A 66 -10.51 -11.20 -4.84
CA SER A 66 -9.33 -10.33 -4.75
C SER A 66 -8.08 -11.14 -5.11
N GLU A 67 -7.85 -11.35 -6.40
CA GLU A 67 -6.46 -11.54 -6.83
C GLU A 67 -5.66 -10.34 -6.33
N PRO A 68 -4.44 -10.55 -5.79
CA PRO A 68 -3.59 -9.44 -5.40
C PRO A 68 -3.24 -8.64 -6.66
N ILE A 69 -3.93 -7.52 -6.86
CA ILE A 69 -3.62 -6.56 -7.92
C ILE A 69 -2.23 -6.00 -7.59
N GLU A 70 -1.24 -6.30 -8.43
CA GLU A 70 0.07 -5.69 -8.31
C GLU A 70 -0.06 -4.19 -8.65
N PRO A 71 0.23 -3.27 -7.71
CA PRO A 71 0.06 -1.85 -7.96
C PRO A 71 1.07 -1.38 -9.01
N CYS A 72 0.60 -0.63 -10.00
CA CYS A 72 1.47 -0.01 -11.00
C CYS A 72 2.46 0.95 -10.33
N ARG A 73 3.76 0.84 -10.67
CA ARG A 73 4.84 1.70 -10.10
C ARG A 73 5.47 2.67 -11.09
N ASN A 74 4.88 2.86 -12.27
CA ASN A 74 5.39 3.79 -13.27
C ASN A 74 4.93 5.22 -12.97
N LEU A 75 5.75 6.21 -13.35
CA LEU A 75 5.41 7.63 -13.18
C LEU A 75 4.08 7.99 -13.86
N SER A 76 3.80 7.37 -15.02
CA SER A 76 2.55 7.50 -15.75
C SER A 76 1.32 7.08 -14.94
N CYS A 77 1.47 6.16 -13.98
CA CYS A 77 0.37 5.72 -13.12
C CYS A 77 0.09 6.70 -11.97
N PHE A 78 1.12 7.40 -11.48
CA PHE A 78 0.93 8.41 -10.43
C PHE A 78 0.25 9.70 -10.92
N GLN A 79 0.32 10.00 -12.23
CA GLN A 79 -0.33 11.19 -12.77
C GLN A 79 -1.86 11.15 -12.70
N LEU A 80 -2.48 9.97 -12.74
CA LEU A 80 -3.94 9.85 -12.69
C LEU A 80 -4.54 10.28 -11.35
N ASP A 81 -3.85 10.01 -10.23
CA ASP A 81 -4.41 10.28 -8.90
C ASP A 81 -4.35 11.78 -8.54
N LEU A 82 -3.48 12.54 -9.21
CA LEU A 82 -3.29 13.97 -9.00
C LEU A 82 -4.41 14.84 -9.61
N GLU A 83 -5.15 14.31 -10.58
CA GLU A 83 -6.21 15.04 -11.27
C GLU A 83 -7.57 14.87 -10.60
N LEU A 84 -7.71 13.89 -9.69
CA LEU A 84 -8.97 13.57 -9.02
C LEU A 84 -9.22 14.42 -7.77
N CYS A 85 -10.45 14.93 -7.65
CA CYS A 85 -10.94 15.65 -6.48
C CYS A 85 -11.53 14.69 -5.45
N THR A 86 -10.67 14.09 -4.63
CA THR A 86 -11.05 13.08 -3.61
C THR A 86 -11.96 13.58 -2.49
N SER A 87 -12.14 14.91 -2.37
CA SER A 87 -13.08 15.52 -1.41
C SER A 87 -14.54 15.45 -1.86
N MET A 88 -14.80 15.15 -3.14
CA MET A 88 -16.15 15.00 -3.69
C MET A 88 -16.57 13.54 -3.71
N ASN A 89 -17.86 13.26 -3.49
CA ASN A 89 -18.37 11.90 -3.57
C ASN A 89 -18.70 11.55 -5.04
N PRO A 90 -18.03 10.56 -5.65
CA PRO A 90 -18.23 10.20 -7.06
C PRO A 90 -19.64 9.67 -7.37
N CYS A 91 -20.38 9.16 -6.37
CA CYS A 91 -21.76 8.71 -6.54
C CYS A 91 -22.77 9.88 -6.55
N SER A 92 -22.35 11.06 -6.11
CA SER A 92 -23.20 12.26 -6.07
C SER A 92 -22.93 13.21 -7.22
N ASP A 93 -21.65 13.48 -7.50
CA ASP A 93 -21.22 14.33 -8.61
C ASP A 93 -19.91 13.79 -9.18
N PHE A 94 -20.04 12.90 -10.16
CA PHE A 94 -18.89 12.29 -10.81
C PHE A 94 -18.06 13.32 -11.59
N TYR A 95 -18.70 14.35 -12.14
CA TYR A 95 -17.99 15.37 -12.90
C TYR A 95 -17.09 16.19 -11.99
N GLN A 96 -17.59 16.60 -10.82
CA GLN A 96 -16.77 17.36 -9.89
C GLN A 96 -15.71 16.50 -9.18
N TYR A 97 -15.95 15.20 -9.04
CA TYR A 97 -14.93 14.25 -8.59
C TYR A 97 -13.76 14.14 -9.59
N THR A 98 -14.03 14.06 -10.90
CA THR A 98 -12.96 13.85 -11.90
C THR A 98 -12.34 15.14 -12.42
N CYS A 99 -13.12 16.21 -12.55
CA CYS A 99 -12.68 17.46 -13.19
C CYS A 99 -12.69 18.66 -12.23
N GLY A 100 -13.09 18.49 -10.98
CA GLY A 100 -13.26 19.60 -10.03
C GLY A 100 -11.99 20.41 -9.77
N LEU A 101 -10.80 19.83 -10.01
CA LEU A 101 -9.51 20.49 -9.86
C LEU A 101 -9.01 21.16 -11.16
N TRP A 102 -9.69 20.96 -12.30
CA TRP A 102 -9.21 21.40 -13.61
C TRP A 102 -8.92 22.90 -13.65
N GLY A 103 -9.88 23.73 -13.22
CA GLY A 103 -9.76 25.20 -13.29
C GLY A 103 -8.63 25.75 -12.40
N ASP A 104 -8.34 25.09 -11.28
CA ASP A 104 -7.26 25.49 -10.36
C ASP A 104 -5.89 25.10 -10.92
N GLN A 105 -5.79 23.92 -11.53
CA GLN A 105 -4.56 23.39 -12.13
C GLN A 105 -4.23 24.03 -13.50
N HIS A 106 -5.24 24.42 -14.27
CA HIS A 106 -5.10 24.86 -15.65
C HIS A 106 -5.75 26.24 -15.89
N LYS A 107 -5.26 27.25 -15.17
CA LYS A 107 -5.75 28.63 -15.32
C LYS A 107 -5.61 29.12 -16.76
N GLY A 108 -6.69 29.69 -17.29
CA GLY A 108 -6.74 30.24 -18.65
C GLY A 108 -7.17 29.27 -19.74
N PHE A 109 -7.43 27.99 -19.40
CA PHE A 109 -7.97 27.00 -20.33
C PHE A 109 -9.36 26.56 -19.86
N ALA A 110 -10.37 26.66 -20.74
CA ALA A 110 -11.73 26.27 -20.36
C ALA A 110 -11.86 24.75 -20.28
N ASN A 111 -11.11 24.03 -21.11
CA ASN A 111 -11.13 22.57 -21.17
C ASN A 111 -9.77 21.99 -21.61
N GLN A 112 -9.66 20.66 -21.60
CA GLN A 112 -8.43 19.94 -21.96
C GLN A 112 -8.03 20.09 -23.43
N PHE A 113 -9.00 20.32 -24.32
CA PHE A 113 -8.73 20.46 -25.75
C PHE A 113 -8.07 21.80 -26.01
N ASP A 114 -8.51 22.89 -25.37
CA ASP A 114 -7.85 24.20 -25.47
C ASP A 114 -6.39 24.13 -25.00
N LEU A 115 -6.14 23.41 -23.91
CA LEU A 115 -4.78 23.18 -23.40
C LEU A 115 -3.94 22.36 -24.39
N LEU A 116 -4.52 21.29 -24.94
CA LEU A 116 -3.82 20.43 -25.90
C LEU A 116 -3.53 21.19 -27.20
N GLU A 117 -4.49 21.96 -27.69
CA GLU A 117 -4.37 22.82 -28.86
C GLU A 117 -3.23 23.83 -28.65
N ALA A 118 -3.19 24.52 -27.52
CA ALA A 118 -2.10 25.44 -27.20
C ALA A 118 -0.74 24.75 -27.11
N LYS A 119 -0.66 23.53 -26.57
CA LYS A 119 0.58 22.74 -26.53
C LYS A 119 1.04 22.33 -27.93
N VAL A 120 0.11 21.86 -28.76
CA VAL A 120 0.39 21.45 -30.14
C VAL A 120 0.85 22.66 -30.96
N TYR A 121 0.16 23.80 -30.87
CA TYR A 121 0.59 25.02 -31.56
C TYR A 121 1.96 25.50 -31.13
N ASN A 122 2.28 25.46 -29.82
CA ASN A 122 3.62 25.80 -29.35
C ASN A 122 4.68 24.83 -29.91
N PHE A 123 4.39 23.53 -29.93
CA PHE A 123 5.29 22.55 -30.52
C PHE A 123 5.53 22.81 -32.02
N ILE A 124 4.47 23.03 -32.79
CA ILE A 124 4.57 23.36 -34.22
C ILE A 124 5.38 24.65 -34.42
N LYS A 125 5.15 25.67 -33.59
CA LYS A 125 5.93 26.91 -33.60
C LYS A 125 7.42 26.66 -33.39
N TYR A 126 7.80 25.81 -32.44
CA TYR A 126 9.21 25.45 -32.25
C TYR A 126 9.81 24.79 -33.48
N LEU A 127 9.09 23.85 -34.10
CA LEU A 127 9.55 23.19 -35.32
C LEU A 127 9.73 24.19 -36.48
N MET A 128 8.80 25.14 -36.64
CA MET A 128 8.87 26.15 -37.70
C MET A 128 10.04 27.14 -37.48
N MET A 129 10.30 27.53 -36.23
CA MET A 129 11.45 28.39 -35.88
C MET A 129 12.80 27.67 -36.07
N GLU A 130 12.84 26.35 -35.85
CA GLU A 130 14.04 25.55 -36.13
C GLU A 130 14.36 25.50 -37.63
N GLU A 131 13.34 25.32 -38.47
CA GLU A 131 13.52 25.34 -39.93
C GLU A 131 13.91 26.73 -40.47
N GLU A 132 13.41 27.82 -39.87
CA GLU A 132 13.88 29.18 -40.18
C GLU A 132 15.40 29.32 -40.02
N ALA A 133 15.95 28.82 -38.91
CA ALA A 133 17.39 28.84 -38.66
C ALA A 133 18.18 28.01 -39.69
N ARG A 134 17.61 26.90 -40.19
CA ARG A 134 18.22 26.08 -41.24
C ARG A 134 18.19 26.78 -42.61
N LEU A 135 17.09 27.45 -42.94
CA LEU A 135 16.96 28.24 -44.17
C LEU A 135 17.95 29.41 -44.18
N ALA A 136 18.08 30.11 -43.05
CA ALA A 136 19.07 31.18 -42.89
C ALA A 136 20.52 30.70 -43.07
N ALA A 137 20.80 29.43 -42.76
CA ALA A 137 22.11 28.80 -42.95
C ALA A 137 22.37 28.28 -44.38
N GLY A 138 21.46 28.51 -45.34
CA GLY A 138 21.61 28.10 -46.74
C GLY A 138 21.20 26.65 -47.02
N GLY A 139 20.30 26.08 -46.21
CA GLY A 139 19.72 24.76 -46.44
C GLY A 139 18.91 24.66 -47.74
N TYR A 140 18.81 23.44 -48.30
CA TYR A 140 18.04 23.16 -49.53
C TYR A 140 16.53 23.10 -49.27
N PHE A 141 15.77 23.63 -50.23
CA PHE A 141 14.32 23.72 -50.12
C PHE A 141 13.61 22.36 -50.32
N TYR A 142 12.90 21.85 -49.31
CA TYR A 142 11.96 20.72 -49.40
C TYR A 142 10.50 21.21 -49.45
N GLY A 143 9.55 20.35 -49.83
CA GLY A 143 8.13 20.72 -49.92
C GLY A 143 7.49 21.21 -48.60
N SER A 144 8.16 21.00 -47.46
CA SER A 144 7.85 21.54 -46.12
C SER A 144 7.97 23.06 -46.03
N ASP A 145 8.81 23.66 -46.86
CA ASP A 145 9.30 25.02 -46.63
C ASP A 145 8.31 26.10 -47.07
N ARG A 146 7.31 25.74 -47.88
CA ARG A 146 6.21 26.65 -48.20
C ARG A 146 5.37 26.97 -46.96
N THR A 147 5.11 25.98 -46.12
CA THR A 147 4.38 26.16 -44.86
C THR A 147 5.18 26.99 -43.87
N VAL A 148 6.51 26.83 -43.84
CA VAL A 148 7.42 27.64 -43.02
C VAL A 148 7.43 29.09 -43.52
N ALA A 149 7.52 29.31 -44.83
CA ALA A 149 7.46 30.66 -45.41
C ALA A 149 6.14 31.37 -45.12
N ASP A 150 5.00 30.66 -45.26
CA ASP A 150 3.67 31.21 -44.94
C ASP A 150 3.56 31.54 -43.44
N TYR A 151 4.09 30.69 -42.56
CA TYR A 151 4.16 30.95 -41.12
C TYR A 151 4.99 32.20 -40.80
N LEU A 152 6.20 32.30 -41.34
CA LEU A 152 7.10 33.44 -41.11
C LEU A 152 6.49 34.75 -41.58
N SER A 153 5.82 34.73 -42.75
CA SER A 153 5.09 35.90 -43.24
C SER A 153 4.01 36.36 -42.25
N CYS A 154 3.24 35.43 -41.69
CA CYS A 154 2.22 35.74 -40.69
C CYS A 154 2.82 36.31 -39.39
N VAL A 155 3.95 35.75 -38.93
CA VAL A 155 4.66 36.25 -37.73
C VAL A 155 5.17 37.67 -37.94
N ASP A 156 5.71 37.97 -39.12
CA ASP A 156 6.21 39.30 -39.45
C ASP A 156 5.09 40.34 -39.53
N ASP A 157 3.93 39.97 -40.09
CA ASP A 157 2.74 40.84 -40.08
C ASP A 157 2.26 41.14 -38.66
N CYS A 158 2.26 40.14 -37.78
CA CYS A 158 1.92 40.33 -36.37
C CYS A 158 2.90 41.29 -35.66
N ARG A 159 4.21 41.17 -35.91
CA ARG A 159 5.21 42.10 -35.33
C ARG A 159 4.93 43.55 -35.75
N ARG A 160 4.63 43.77 -37.03
CA ARG A 160 4.36 45.12 -37.56
C ARG A 160 3.11 45.76 -36.94
N GLN A 161 2.10 44.97 -36.59
CA GLN A 161 0.87 45.48 -35.96
C GLN A 161 1.04 45.81 -34.46
N GLY A 162 2.03 45.22 -33.78
CA GLY A 162 2.31 45.49 -32.37
C GLY A 162 3.12 46.77 -32.10
N ASP A 163 3.76 47.33 -33.14
CA ASP A 163 4.62 48.53 -33.06
C ASP A 163 3.87 49.85 -33.38
N THR A 164 2.57 49.79 -33.65
CA THR A 164 1.67 50.95 -33.87
C THR A 164 0.70 51.14 -32.72
#